data_AF-A0A1H9J3G2-F1
#
_entry.id   AF-A0A1H9J3G2-F1
#
_cell.length_a   1.000
_cell.length_b   1.000
_cell.length_c   1.000
_cell.angle_alpha   90.00
_cell.angle_beta   90.00
_cell.angle_gamma   90.00
#
_symmetry.space_group_name_H-M   'P 1'
#
loop_
_entity.id
_entity.type
_entity.pdbx_description
1 polymer ?
#
loop_
_entity_poly.entity_id
_entity_poly.type
_entity_poly.pdbx_seq_one_letter_code
_entity_poly.pdbx_strand_id
1 'polypeptide(L)'
;MNFSPTKTPWLSTTLFFLSLTTVTYYGFNQMTSTYKTDQGNGIVIYADDYVASGKWVFYCNTSRLISREPLPAPLAELKENEKLTIGTMYALSHADEMQATEAIKEITKIEGWYTKLRYRYSALDESSNLTVHDFDLFARHDGRLWALTVSQWLHRNRSSFKITAEPYDPEHYMDHAKMLKVAAASCPTPQ
;
A
#
# COMPACT_ATOMS: atom_id res chain seq x y z
N MET A 1 -33.31 -27.24 -52.73
CA MET A 1 -32.77 -26.01 -52.09
C MET A 1 -31.83 -26.44 -50.98
N ASN A 2 -30.53 -26.19 -51.14
CA ASN A 2 -29.53 -26.53 -50.12
C ASN A 2 -29.39 -25.34 -49.16
N PHE A 3 -29.77 -25.52 -47.90
CA PHE A 3 -29.47 -24.57 -46.83
C PHE A 3 -28.15 -24.98 -46.16
N SER A 4 -27.10 -24.18 -46.36
CA SER A 4 -25.89 -24.25 -45.54
C SER A 4 -26.15 -23.58 -44.19
N PRO A 5 -25.82 -24.21 -43.04
CA PRO A 5 -25.90 -23.54 -41.75
C PRO A 5 -24.66 -22.66 -41.55
N THR A 6 -24.84 -21.34 -41.57
CA THR A 6 -23.83 -20.37 -41.16
C THR A 6 -23.60 -20.44 -39.65
N LYS A 7 -22.53 -21.13 -39.24
CA LYS A 7 -22.10 -21.23 -37.84
C LYS A 7 -21.29 -19.99 -37.42
N THR A 8 -21.90 -18.81 -37.33
CA THR A 8 -21.22 -17.64 -36.71
C THR A 8 -22.17 -16.51 -36.29
N PRO A 9 -23.00 -16.69 -35.23
CA PRO A 9 -23.41 -15.51 -34.46
C PRO A 9 -23.33 -15.66 -32.92
N TRP A 10 -22.92 -16.82 -32.38
CA TRP A 10 -22.99 -17.08 -30.93
C TRP A 10 -21.80 -16.58 -30.10
N LEU A 11 -20.63 -16.39 -30.71
CA LEU A 11 -19.44 -15.93 -29.99
C LEU A 11 -19.46 -14.41 -29.72
N SER A 12 -20.06 -13.61 -30.61
CA SER A 12 -20.13 -12.15 -30.44
C SER A 12 -21.16 -11.72 -29.39
N THR A 13 -22.26 -12.46 -29.25
CA THR A 13 -23.30 -12.18 -28.24
C THR A 13 -22.81 -12.51 -26.83
N THR A 14 -22.10 -13.62 -26.63
CA THR A 14 -21.57 -13.98 -25.31
C THR A 14 -20.52 -13.00 -24.81
N LEU A 15 -19.61 -12.52 -25.67
CA LEU A 15 -18.64 -11.48 -25.33
C LEU A 15 -19.30 -10.14 -24.94
N PHE A 16 -20.39 -9.76 -25.61
CA PHE A 16 -21.12 -8.53 -25.32
C PHE A 16 -21.90 -8.60 -24.00
N PHE A 17 -22.50 -9.76 -23.67
CA PHE A 17 -23.18 -9.95 -22.38
C PHE A 17 -22.19 -10.04 -21.20
N LEU A 18 -21.02 -10.66 -21.37
CA LEU A 18 -19.97 -10.71 -20.34
C LEU A 18 -19.34 -9.33 -20.05
N SER A 19 -19.20 -8.48 -21.07
CA SER A 19 -18.73 -7.11 -20.85
C SER A 19 -19.81 -6.24 -20.21
N LEU A 20 -21.09 -6.42 -20.56
CA LEU A 20 -22.18 -5.66 -19.94
C LEU A 20 -22.33 -5.98 -18.46
N THR A 21 -22.22 -7.25 -18.05
CA THR A 21 -22.34 -7.66 -16.64
C THR A 21 -21.16 -7.18 -15.80
N THR A 22 -19.94 -7.19 -16.35
CA THR A 22 -18.77 -6.66 -15.63
C THR A 22 -18.88 -5.14 -15.48
N VAL A 23 -19.18 -4.39 -16.54
CA VAL A 23 -19.32 -2.92 -16.46
C VAL A 23 -20.45 -2.49 -15.52
N THR A 24 -21.60 -3.17 -15.54
CA THR A 24 -22.72 -2.87 -14.63
C THR A 24 -22.40 -3.21 -13.19
N TYR A 25 -21.74 -4.34 -12.92
CA TYR A 25 -21.30 -4.72 -11.58
C TYR A 25 -20.27 -3.74 -11.01
N TYR A 26 -19.24 -3.39 -11.80
CA TYR A 26 -18.23 -2.41 -11.39
C TYR A 26 -18.85 -1.01 -11.18
N GLY A 27 -19.71 -0.56 -12.09
CA GLY A 27 -20.39 0.74 -11.97
C GLY A 27 -21.32 0.80 -10.77
N PHE A 28 -22.03 -0.28 -10.45
CA PHE A 28 -22.91 -0.35 -9.27
C PHE A 28 -22.11 -0.30 -7.97
N ASN A 29 -21.00 -1.05 -7.86
CA ASN A 29 -20.14 -1.03 -6.67
C ASN A 29 -19.51 0.35 -6.44
N GLN A 30 -19.14 1.09 -7.49
CA GLN A 30 -18.64 2.46 -7.33
C GLN A 30 -19.70 3.43 -6.78
N MET A 31 -20.95 3.28 -7.22
CA MET A 31 -22.06 4.11 -6.72
C MET A 31 -22.43 3.78 -5.27
N THR A 32 -22.33 2.52 -4.86
CA THR A 32 -22.72 2.05 -3.52
C THR A 32 -21.56 1.96 -2.52
N SER A 33 -20.33 2.24 -2.97
CA SER A 33 -19.15 2.21 -2.11
C SER A 33 -19.30 3.12 -0.89
N THR A 34 -19.06 2.50 0.26
CA THR A 34 -19.11 3.10 1.59
C THR A 34 -17.72 3.52 2.06
N TYR A 35 -16.68 2.78 1.66
CA TYR A 35 -15.30 3.05 2.03
C TYR A 35 -14.54 3.62 0.83
N LYS A 36 -14.64 4.93 0.65
CA LYS A 36 -13.96 5.63 -0.43
C LYS A 36 -13.39 6.99 -0.01
N THR A 37 -12.34 7.40 -0.71
CA THR A 37 -11.73 8.73 -0.55
C THR A 37 -11.37 9.31 -1.90
N ASP A 38 -11.83 10.54 -2.16
CA ASP A 38 -11.41 11.34 -3.31
C ASP A 38 -10.05 12.02 -3.01
N GLN A 39 -9.07 11.86 -3.89
CA GLN A 39 -7.73 12.45 -3.76
C GLN A 39 -7.67 13.94 -4.17
N GLY A 40 -8.80 14.54 -4.59
CA GLY A 40 -8.89 15.95 -4.98
C GLY A 40 -8.49 16.23 -6.43
N ASN A 41 -8.10 15.20 -7.19
CA ASN A 41 -7.75 15.25 -8.62
C ASN A 41 -8.73 14.45 -9.49
N GLY A 42 -9.89 14.06 -8.95
CA GLY A 42 -10.89 13.22 -9.62
C GLY A 42 -10.62 11.72 -9.52
N ILE A 43 -9.55 11.30 -8.83
CA ILE A 43 -9.27 9.90 -8.52
C ILE A 43 -9.93 9.54 -7.19
N VAL A 44 -10.74 8.49 -7.21
CA VAL A 44 -11.40 7.95 -6.02
C VAL A 44 -10.84 6.57 -5.71
N ILE A 45 -10.33 6.42 -4.50
CA ILE A 45 -9.85 5.14 -3.97
C ILE A 45 -11.01 4.44 -3.28
N TYR A 46 -11.25 3.18 -3.62
CA TYR A 46 -12.30 2.32 -3.07
C TYR A 46 -11.67 1.21 -2.22
N ALA A 47 -12.27 0.91 -1.07
CA ALA A 47 -11.71 -0.06 -0.12
C ALA A 47 -12.72 -1.10 0.38
N ASP A 48 -13.94 -1.13 -0.17
CA ASP A 48 -15.03 -1.99 0.29
C ASP A 48 -14.66 -3.46 0.33
N ASP A 49 -14.01 -3.98 -0.72
CA ASP A 49 -13.59 -5.39 -0.78
C ASP A 49 -12.55 -5.74 0.30
N TYR A 50 -11.66 -4.79 0.62
CA TYR A 50 -10.66 -4.99 1.68
C TYR A 50 -11.31 -4.98 3.06
N VAL A 51 -12.23 -4.06 3.32
CA VAL A 51 -12.96 -4.01 4.59
C VAL A 51 -13.87 -5.25 4.74
N ALA A 52 -14.59 -5.63 3.68
CA ALA A 52 -15.46 -6.81 3.66
C ALA A 52 -14.69 -8.12 3.92
N SER A 53 -13.40 -8.19 3.57
CA SER A 53 -12.55 -9.34 3.91
C SER A 53 -12.33 -9.54 5.41
N GLY A 54 -12.61 -8.52 6.23
CA GLY A 54 -12.38 -8.50 7.67
C GLY A 54 -10.91 -8.35 8.08
N LYS A 55 -9.97 -8.40 7.12
CA LYS A 55 -8.52 -8.33 7.41
C LYS A 55 -7.99 -6.90 7.52
N TRP A 56 -8.72 -5.93 6.98
CA TRP A 56 -8.25 -4.57 6.82
C TRP A 56 -9.21 -3.56 7.45
N VAL A 57 -8.64 -2.48 7.95
CA VAL A 57 -9.34 -1.25 8.30
C VAL A 57 -8.84 -0.17 7.34
N PHE A 58 -9.76 0.46 6.61
CA PHE A 58 -9.46 1.59 5.74
C PHE A 58 -9.37 2.88 6.55
N TYR A 59 -8.29 3.62 6.34
CA TYR A 59 -8.05 4.93 6.92
C TYR A 59 -8.48 6.01 5.91
N CYS A 60 -9.73 6.49 6.03
CA CYS A 60 -10.35 7.41 5.08
C CYS A 60 -9.60 8.74 4.92
N ASN A 61 -8.89 9.23 5.95
CA ASN A 61 -8.17 10.51 5.89
C ASN A 61 -6.92 10.46 5.01
N THR A 62 -6.32 9.28 4.85
CA THR A 62 -5.04 9.11 4.14
C THR A 62 -5.12 8.05 3.05
N SER A 63 -6.29 7.44 2.84
CA SER A 63 -6.54 6.36 1.88
C SER A 63 -5.56 5.18 2.03
N ARG A 64 -5.23 4.85 3.29
CA ARG A 64 -4.34 3.73 3.62
C ARG A 64 -5.15 2.55 4.14
N LEU A 65 -4.60 1.36 4.03
CA LEU A 65 -5.12 0.15 4.66
C LEU A 65 -4.26 -0.20 5.87
N ILE A 66 -4.90 -0.41 7.02
CA ILE A 66 -4.25 -0.92 8.22
C ILE A 66 -4.68 -2.37 8.38
N SER A 67 -3.73 -3.30 8.28
CA SER A 67 -4.02 -4.71 8.56
C SER A 67 -4.40 -4.89 10.04
N ARG A 68 -5.48 -5.62 10.34
CA ARG A 68 -5.89 -5.93 11.72
C ARG A 68 -4.84 -6.75 12.46
N GLU A 69 -4.15 -7.62 11.73
CA GLU A 69 -2.95 -8.32 12.20
C GLU A 69 -1.72 -7.70 11.53
N PRO A 70 -0.73 -7.17 12.27
CA PRO A 70 0.46 -6.59 11.67
C PRO A 70 1.13 -7.56 10.70
N LEU A 71 1.43 -7.09 9.49
CA LEU A 71 2.13 -7.93 8.52
C LEU A 71 3.56 -8.20 9.00
N PRO A 72 4.07 -9.43 8.80
CA PRO A 72 5.46 -9.71 9.09
C PRO A 72 6.36 -8.93 8.12
N ALA A 73 7.56 -8.58 8.56
CA ALA A 73 8.57 -8.04 7.67
C ALA A 73 8.90 -9.07 6.57
N PRO A 74 9.03 -8.65 5.29
CA PRO A 74 9.26 -9.54 4.16
C PRO A 74 10.73 -9.99 4.10
N LEU A 75 11.14 -10.81 5.07
CA LEU A 75 12.54 -11.15 5.33
C LEU A 75 13.18 -11.96 4.21
N ALA A 76 12.44 -12.89 3.61
CA ALA A 76 12.93 -13.70 2.52
C ALA A 76 13.18 -12.83 1.29
N GLU A 77 12.19 -12.00 0.95
CA GLU A 77 12.24 -11.09 -0.17
C GLU A 77 13.31 -10.01 0.01
N LEU A 78 13.49 -9.46 1.22
CA LEU A 78 14.57 -8.50 1.50
C LEU A 78 15.97 -9.12 1.38
N LYS A 79 16.13 -10.40 1.71
CA LYS A 79 17.41 -11.12 1.56
C LYS A 79 17.70 -11.49 0.12
N GLU A 80 16.70 -11.93 -0.62
CA GLU A 80 16.82 -12.33 -2.03
C GLU A 80 16.94 -11.11 -2.96
N ASN A 81 16.36 -9.98 -2.58
CA ASN A 81 16.37 -8.76 -3.37
C ASN A 81 17.63 -7.95 -3.04
N GLU A 82 18.70 -8.22 -3.77
CA GLU A 82 20.03 -7.60 -3.61
C GLU A 82 20.03 -6.06 -3.77
N LYS A 83 18.92 -5.44 -4.14
CA LYS A 83 18.82 -4.00 -4.42
C LYS A 83 17.77 -3.32 -3.55
N LEU A 84 18.06 -3.20 -2.26
CA LEU A 84 17.46 -2.15 -1.46
C LEU A 84 17.97 -0.79 -1.98
N THR A 85 17.07 0.02 -2.52
CA THR A 85 17.44 1.33 -3.07
C THR A 85 17.09 2.45 -2.11
N ILE A 86 17.96 3.46 -2.01
CA ILE A 86 17.64 4.68 -1.24
C ILE A 86 16.66 5.51 -2.07
N GLY A 87 15.51 5.82 -1.49
CA GLY A 87 14.47 6.66 -2.10
C GLY A 87 14.79 8.14 -1.98
N THR A 88 14.10 8.95 -2.80
CA THR A 88 14.15 10.41 -2.70
C THR A 88 13.35 10.87 -1.49
N MET A 89 13.94 11.73 -0.67
CA MET A 89 13.36 12.23 0.59
C MET A 89 12.86 13.67 0.42
N TYR A 90 11.82 13.85 -0.41
CA TYR A 90 11.36 15.16 -0.89
C TYR A 90 11.00 16.18 0.20
N ALA A 91 10.62 15.73 1.39
CA ALA A 91 10.24 16.59 2.49
C ALA A 91 11.44 17.14 3.30
N LEU A 92 12.65 16.62 3.06
CA LEU A 92 13.83 17.00 3.82
C LEU A 92 14.58 18.17 3.19
N SER A 93 15.25 18.95 4.04
CA SER A 93 16.28 19.88 3.58
C SER A 93 17.45 19.10 2.96
N HIS A 94 18.24 19.72 2.08
CA HIS A 94 19.40 19.05 1.48
C HIS A 94 20.40 18.54 2.54
N ALA A 95 20.58 19.29 3.63
CA ALA A 95 21.45 18.89 4.73
C ALA A 95 20.89 17.67 5.48
N ASP A 96 19.59 17.65 5.76
CA ASP A 96 18.94 16.49 6.39
C ASP A 96 18.92 15.28 5.47
N GLU A 97 18.74 15.45 4.15
CA GLU A 97 18.79 14.38 3.16
C GLU A 97 20.16 13.69 3.13
N MET A 98 21.25 14.47 3.21
CA MET A 98 22.60 13.92 3.30
C MET A 98 22.79 13.09 4.58
N GLN A 99 22.38 13.61 5.75
CA GLN A 99 22.47 12.89 7.02
C GLN A 99 21.58 11.64 7.04
N ALA A 100 20.37 11.73 6.48
CA ALA A 100 19.44 10.61 6.36
C ALA A 100 20.03 9.49 5.49
N THR A 101 20.66 9.86 4.37
CA THR A 101 21.35 8.91 3.48
C THR A 101 22.50 8.21 4.18
N GLU A 102 23.29 8.92 4.98
CA GLU A 102 24.36 8.34 5.80
C GLU A 102 23.81 7.40 6.87
N ALA A 103 22.78 7.83 7.61
CA ALA A 103 22.11 7.01 8.60
C ALA A 103 21.58 5.70 8.00
N ILE A 104 20.92 5.75 6.84
CA ILE A 104 20.47 4.55 6.12
C ILE A 104 21.65 3.61 5.83
N LYS A 105 22.75 4.14 5.28
CA LYS A 105 23.93 3.31 4.94
C LYS A 105 24.54 2.65 6.16
N GLU A 106 24.67 3.35 7.28
CA GLU A 106 25.26 2.78 8.49
C GLU A 106 24.32 1.79 9.19
N ILE A 107 23.03 2.09 9.27
CA ILE A 107 22.05 1.21 9.90
C ILE A 107 21.86 -0.08 9.10
N THR A 108 21.85 -0.01 7.77
CA THR A 108 21.68 -1.19 6.90
C THR A 108 22.91 -2.09 6.82
N LYS A 109 24.09 -1.63 7.27
CA LYS A 109 25.28 -2.48 7.45
C LYS A 109 25.19 -3.41 8.66
N ILE A 110 24.31 -3.12 9.63
CA ILE A 110 24.16 -3.94 10.83
C ILE A 110 23.48 -5.27 10.44
N GLU A 111 24.12 -6.39 10.75
CA GLU A 111 23.53 -7.70 10.48
C GLU A 111 22.18 -7.84 11.17
N GLY A 112 21.16 -8.27 10.42
CA GLY A 112 19.81 -8.47 10.95
C GLY A 112 19.05 -7.17 11.26
N TRP A 113 19.46 -6.00 10.75
CA TRP A 113 18.75 -4.73 10.94
C TRP A 113 17.24 -4.83 10.62
N TYR A 114 16.89 -5.62 9.59
CA TYR A 114 15.52 -5.84 9.12
C TYR A 114 14.63 -6.58 10.13
N THR A 115 15.19 -7.26 11.14
CA THR A 115 14.41 -8.01 12.15
C THR A 115 13.59 -7.11 13.07
N LYS A 116 13.94 -5.82 13.11
CA LYS A 116 13.26 -4.79 13.91
C LYS A 116 12.24 -3.99 13.11
N LEU A 117 12.00 -4.35 11.84
CA LEU A 117 10.98 -3.72 11.03
C LEU A 117 9.60 -3.97 11.62
N ARG A 118 8.80 -2.91 11.65
CA ARG A 118 7.43 -2.92 12.18
C ARG A 118 6.48 -2.48 11.09
N TYR A 119 5.44 -3.26 10.83
CA TYR A 119 4.41 -2.88 9.88
C TYR A 119 3.76 -1.54 10.27
N ARG A 120 3.66 -0.63 9.27
CA ARG A 120 3.05 0.69 9.42
C ARG A 120 1.65 0.69 8.81
N TYR A 121 1.56 0.57 7.49
CA TYR A 121 0.31 0.50 6.74
C TYR A 121 0.56 -0.09 5.35
N SER A 122 -0.51 -0.27 4.59
CA SER A 122 -0.47 -0.58 3.17
C SER A 122 -1.15 0.51 2.34
N ALA A 123 -0.77 0.62 1.07
CA ALA A 123 -1.31 1.60 0.14
C ALA A 123 -2.06 0.95 -1.03
N LEU A 124 -3.09 1.66 -1.47
CA LEU A 124 -3.80 1.37 -2.71
C LEU A 124 -3.31 2.32 -3.82
N ASP A 125 -3.25 1.82 -5.06
CA ASP A 125 -3.05 2.65 -6.24
C ASP A 125 -4.36 3.30 -6.72
N GLU A 126 -4.27 4.10 -7.78
CA GLU A 126 -5.41 4.81 -8.40
C GLU A 126 -6.50 3.87 -8.93
N SER A 127 -6.17 2.59 -9.13
CA SER A 127 -7.11 1.53 -9.50
C SER A 127 -7.61 0.72 -8.30
N SER A 128 -7.38 1.21 -7.08
CA SER A 128 -7.74 0.55 -5.82
C SER A 128 -7.07 -0.81 -5.59
N ASN A 129 -5.93 -1.06 -6.25
CA ASN A 129 -5.14 -2.26 -6.03
C ASN A 129 -4.10 -2.03 -4.93
N LEU A 130 -3.95 -3.03 -4.06
CA LEU A 130 -2.89 -3.08 -3.07
C LEU A 130 -1.53 -3.13 -3.76
N THR A 131 -0.72 -2.08 -3.58
CA THR A 131 0.56 -1.91 -4.30
C THR A 131 1.76 -1.72 -3.39
N VAL A 132 1.57 -1.32 -2.13
CA VAL A 132 2.69 -1.07 -1.22
C VAL A 132 2.40 -1.57 0.19
N HIS A 133 3.43 -2.13 0.83
CA HIS A 133 3.51 -2.30 2.28
C HIS A 133 4.66 -1.44 2.83
N ASP A 134 4.36 -0.59 3.81
CA ASP A 134 5.37 0.23 4.48
C ASP A 134 5.68 -0.35 5.87
N PHE A 135 6.98 -0.39 6.19
CA PHE A 135 7.52 -0.85 7.45
C PHE A 135 8.46 0.19 8.03
N ASP A 136 8.32 0.49 9.32
CA ASP A 136 9.19 1.43 10.02
C ASP A 136 10.29 0.71 10.81
N LEU A 137 11.45 1.35 10.90
CA LEU A 137 12.55 1.02 11.80
C LEU A 137 13.04 2.29 12.48
N PHE A 138 13.08 2.28 13.80
CA PHE A 138 13.66 3.38 14.58
C PHE A 138 15.08 3.03 15.02
N ALA A 139 16.05 3.86 14.68
CA ALA A 139 17.45 3.62 15.01
C ALA A 139 18.20 4.94 15.22
N ARG A 140 19.18 4.91 16.13
CA ARG A 140 20.04 6.07 16.41
C ARG A 140 21.25 6.07 15.49
N HIS A 141 21.58 7.23 14.95
CA HIS A 141 22.81 7.48 14.21
C HIS A 141 23.24 8.93 14.49
N ASP A 142 24.52 9.12 14.83
CA ASP A 142 25.12 10.41 15.19
C ASP A 142 24.29 11.21 16.23
N GLY A 143 23.92 10.55 17.33
CA GLY A 143 23.14 11.16 18.42
C GLY A 143 21.66 11.41 18.12
N ARG A 144 21.26 11.42 16.84
CA ARG A 144 19.87 11.62 16.39
C ARG A 144 19.11 10.30 16.28
N LEU A 145 17.83 10.31 16.62
CA LEU A 145 16.93 9.18 16.36
C LEU A 145 16.30 9.38 14.99
N TRP A 146 16.44 8.37 14.13
CA TRP A 146 15.90 8.34 12.77
C TRP A 146 14.75 7.36 12.69
N ALA A 147 13.74 7.71 11.90
CA ALA A 147 12.69 6.83 11.46
C ALA A 147 12.95 6.45 10.00
N LEU A 148 13.31 5.18 9.79
CA LEU A 148 13.54 4.61 8.48
C LEU A 148 12.24 3.96 8.02
N THR A 149 11.81 4.23 6.81
CA THR A 149 10.66 3.57 6.19
C THR A 149 11.15 2.70 5.05
N VAL A 150 10.86 1.41 5.13
CA VAL A 150 11.08 0.41 4.08
C VAL A 150 9.76 0.18 3.37
N SER A 151 9.68 0.62 2.12
CA SER A 151 8.52 0.41 1.25
C SER A 151 8.75 -0.81 0.37
N GLN A 152 7.90 -1.82 0.54
CA GLN A 152 7.78 -2.96 -0.35
C GLN A 152 6.73 -2.66 -1.42
N TRP A 153 7.18 -2.47 -2.66
CA TRP A 153 6.28 -2.34 -3.80
C TRP A 153 5.94 -3.72 -4.35
N LEU A 154 4.65 -4.01 -4.46
CA LEU A 154 4.08 -5.26 -4.93
C LEU A 154 3.87 -5.19 -6.44
N HIS A 155 4.62 -6.00 -7.18
CA HIS A 155 4.37 -6.26 -8.59
C HIS A 155 3.86 -7.70 -8.73
N ARG A 156 3.15 -7.99 -9.83
CA ARG A 156 2.45 -9.28 -10.06
C ARG A 156 3.22 -10.53 -9.58
N ASN A 157 4.53 -10.60 -9.86
CA ASN A 157 5.37 -11.76 -9.51
C ASN A 157 6.65 -11.38 -8.74
N ARG A 158 6.84 -10.10 -8.37
CA ARG A 158 8.09 -9.62 -7.77
C ARG A 158 7.82 -8.47 -6.81
N SER A 159 8.64 -8.37 -5.77
CA SER A 159 8.68 -7.17 -4.94
C SER A 159 9.88 -6.29 -5.33
N SER A 160 9.79 -4.99 -5.09
CA SER A 160 10.96 -4.10 -5.10
C SER A 160 10.98 -3.25 -3.85
N PHE A 161 12.16 -2.95 -3.32
CA PHE A 161 12.31 -2.27 -2.05
C PHE A 161 12.95 -0.89 -2.19
N LYS A 162 12.35 0.08 -1.51
CA LYS A 162 12.93 1.39 -1.27
C LYS A 162 13.06 1.62 0.23
N ILE A 163 14.14 2.29 0.63
CA ILE A 163 14.32 2.78 1.99
C ILE A 163 14.49 4.29 1.98
N THR A 164 13.78 4.96 2.87
CA THR A 164 13.94 6.39 3.17
C THR A 164 14.16 6.55 4.67
N ALA A 165 14.59 7.73 5.10
CA ALA A 165 14.70 8.06 6.50
C ALA A 165 14.32 9.51 6.73
N GLU A 166 13.77 9.79 7.89
CA GLU A 166 13.52 11.14 8.36
C GLU A 166 13.83 11.24 9.86
N PRO A 167 14.06 12.45 10.39
CA PRO A 167 14.17 12.65 11.82
C PRO A 167 12.93 12.11 12.53
N TYR A 168 13.13 11.32 13.59
CA TYR A 168 12.00 10.75 14.32
C TYR A 168 11.15 11.84 14.98
N ASP A 169 9.85 11.80 14.71
CA ASP A 169 8.85 12.65 15.36
C ASP A 169 7.75 11.79 16.03
N PRO A 170 7.67 11.77 17.37
CA PRO A 170 6.69 10.95 18.09
C PRO A 170 5.23 11.27 17.75
N GLU A 171 4.91 12.44 17.21
CA GLU A 171 3.54 12.78 16.80
C GLU A 171 3.11 12.01 15.55
N HIS A 172 4.06 11.70 14.67
CA HIS A 172 3.84 11.04 13.38
C HIS A 172 3.97 9.50 13.44
N TYR A 173 4.58 8.97 14.50
CA TYR A 173 4.81 7.53 14.68
C TYR A 173 3.94 6.94 15.80
N MET A 174 2.83 6.31 15.39
CA MET A 174 1.89 5.67 16.30
C MET A 174 2.15 4.16 16.41
N ASP A 175 1.83 3.57 17.57
CA ASP A 175 1.74 2.13 17.66
C ASP A 175 0.56 1.60 16.83
N HIS A 176 0.63 0.31 16.48
CA HIS A 176 -0.34 -0.32 15.58
C HIS A 176 -1.76 -0.34 16.13
N ALA A 177 -1.94 -0.54 17.45
CA ALA A 177 -3.26 -0.53 18.07
C ALA A 177 -3.90 0.86 18.00
N LYS A 178 -3.11 1.91 18.23
CA LYS A 178 -3.54 3.30 18.06
C LYS A 178 -3.89 3.59 16.60
N MET A 179 -3.09 3.14 15.63
CA MET A 179 -3.39 3.29 14.20
C MET A 179 -4.71 2.63 13.81
N LEU A 180 -4.96 1.39 14.28
CA LEU A 180 -6.24 0.70 14.03
C LEU A 180 -7.43 1.49 14.57
N LYS A 181 -7.31 2.00 15.81
CA LYS A 181 -8.39 2.78 16.43
C LYS A 181 -8.69 4.07 15.67
N VAL A 182 -7.64 4.79 15.28
CA VAL A 182 -7.78 6.04 14.52
C VAL A 182 -8.35 5.78 13.12
N ALA A 183 -7.86 4.75 12.42
CA ALA A 183 -8.36 4.36 11.11
C ALA A 183 -9.84 3.94 11.16
N ALA A 184 -10.23 3.12 12.14
CA ALA A 184 -11.61 2.67 12.28
C ALA A 184 -12.58 3.84 12.54
N ALA A 185 -12.14 4.86 13.27
CA ALA A 185 -12.94 6.06 13.55
C ALA A 185 -12.90 7.11 12.41
N SER A 186 -12.07 6.92 11.40
CA SER A 186 -11.86 7.92 10.33
C SER A 186 -12.96 7.94 9.27
N CYS A 187 -13.66 6.82 9.10
CA CYS A 187 -14.70 6.68 8.09
C CYS A 187 -16.09 6.93 8.70
N PRO A 188 -17.06 7.47 7.95
CA PRO A 188 -18.42 7.70 8.45
C PRO A 188 -19.16 6.44 8.89
N THR A 189 -18.82 5.30 8.29
CA THR A 189 -19.43 4.00 8.58
C THR A 189 -18.48 3.12 9.40
N PRO A 190 -18.98 2.40 10.43
CA PRO A 190 -18.18 1.48 11.25
C PRO A 190 -17.59 0.30 10.46
N GLN A 191 -16.36 -0.09 10.78
CA GLN A 191 -15.53 -1.09 10.08
C GLN A 191 -15.23 -2.36 10.88
#